data_AF-A0A4Y8ID49-F1
#
_entry.id   AF-A0A4Y8ID49-F1
#
_cell.length_a   1.000
_cell.length_b   1.000
_cell.length_c   1.000
_cell.angle_alpha   90.00
_cell.angle_beta   90.00
_cell.angle_gamma   90.00
#
_symmetry.space_group_name_H-M   'P 1'
#
loop_
_entity.id
_entity.type
_entity.pdbx_description
1 polymer ?
#
loop_
_entity_poly.entity_id
_entity_poly.type
_entity_poly.pdbx_seq_one_letter_code
_entity_poly.pdbx_strand_id
1 'polypeptide(L)'
;MKRIITFSTIFCFSLILSSCNKEPLITEEYSIMQVYIEGQIVLETENKENIGEVIKKINTESRETTHEMSLPDPIGKIVFKNNKQNLTAYLYGSGNVTVDVYIVDTGFEF
;
A
#
# COMPACT_ATOMS: atom_id res chain seq x y z
N MET A 1 9.80 -55.09 -18.69
CA MET A 1 8.90 -55.19 -17.52
C MET A 1 9.71 -55.84 -16.39
N LYS A 2 9.85 -55.35 -15.17
CA LYS A 2 9.11 -54.39 -14.34
C LYS A 2 10.12 -53.54 -13.55
N ARG A 3 9.85 -52.24 -13.42
CA ARG A 3 10.57 -51.32 -12.52
C ARG A 3 9.88 -51.35 -11.16
N ILE A 4 10.63 -51.59 -10.09
CA ILE A 4 10.21 -51.31 -8.71
C ILE A 4 11.41 -50.66 -8.05
N ILE A 5 11.32 -49.35 -7.80
CA ILE A 5 11.96 -48.71 -6.65
C ILE A 5 11.02 -47.59 -6.20
N THR A 6 10.25 -47.87 -5.15
CA THR A 6 9.60 -46.88 -4.30
C THR A 6 10.68 -46.17 -3.47
N PHE A 7 10.70 -44.85 -3.51
CA PHE A 7 11.26 -44.04 -2.43
C PHE A 7 10.25 -42.95 -2.07
N SER A 8 9.57 -43.17 -0.95
CA SER A 8 8.99 -42.10 -0.15
C SER A 8 10.10 -41.10 0.18
N THR A 9 9.87 -39.83 -0.13
CA THR A 9 10.62 -38.74 0.49
C THR A 9 9.61 -37.69 0.95
N ILE A 10 9.38 -37.74 2.25
CA ILE A 10 8.74 -36.71 3.07
C ILE A 10 9.51 -35.41 2.81
N PHE A 11 8.84 -34.39 2.26
CA PHE A 11 9.32 -33.02 2.32
C PHE A 11 8.45 -32.26 3.34
N CYS A 12 8.93 -32.30 4.58
CA CYS A 12 8.63 -31.28 5.58
C CYS A 12 9.11 -29.92 5.05
N PHE A 13 8.24 -28.92 5.01
CA PHE A 13 8.44 -27.61 5.66
C PHE A 13 7.48 -26.56 5.09
N SER A 14 6.56 -26.11 5.94
CA SER A 14 6.21 -24.70 6.19
C SER A 14 4.86 -24.74 6.89
N LEU A 15 4.79 -24.83 8.22
CA LEU A 15 4.85 -23.62 9.06
C LEU A 15 4.34 -22.40 8.29
N ILE A 16 3.07 -22.44 7.89
CA ILE A 16 2.33 -21.22 7.64
C ILE A 16 2.19 -20.59 9.03
N LEU A 17 3.22 -19.84 9.40
CA LEU A 17 3.14 -18.82 10.41
C LEU A 17 1.87 -18.05 10.06
N SER A 18 0.86 -18.13 10.92
CA SER A 18 -0.22 -17.18 11.00
C SER A 18 0.38 -15.82 11.36
N SER A 19 1.19 -15.27 10.45
CA SER A 19 1.59 -13.90 10.46
C SER A 19 0.32 -13.15 10.13
N CYS A 20 -0.16 -12.37 11.09
CA CYS A 20 -1.23 -11.41 10.92
C CYS A 20 -0.77 -10.26 9.99
N ASN A 21 -0.20 -10.61 8.83
CA ASN A 21 0.25 -9.67 7.83
C ASN A 21 -0.94 -9.42 6.91
N LYS A 22 -1.58 -8.28 7.15
CA LYS A 22 -2.57 -7.71 6.26
C LYS A 22 -2.03 -7.67 4.83
N GLU A 23 -2.88 -7.99 3.86
CA GLU A 23 -2.50 -7.89 2.44
C GLU A 23 -2.14 -6.44 2.09
N PRO A 24 -1.07 -6.19 1.31
CA PRO A 24 -0.70 -4.83 0.89
C PRO A 24 -1.84 -4.17 0.09
N LEU A 25 -2.06 -2.87 0.31
CA LEU A 25 -3.04 -2.08 -0.44
C LEU A 25 -2.50 -1.63 -1.80
N ILE A 26 -1.18 -1.43 -1.90
CA ILE A 26 -0.51 -0.97 -3.10
C ILE A 26 0.56 -1.99 -3.44
N THR A 27 0.44 -2.64 -4.60
CA THR A 27 1.38 -3.69 -5.03
C THR A 27 2.22 -3.28 -6.24
N GLU A 28 1.78 -2.27 -6.97
CA GLU A 28 2.44 -1.77 -8.15
C GLU A 28 3.58 -0.81 -7.82
N GLU A 29 4.56 -0.79 -8.71
CA GLU A 29 5.62 0.22 -8.68
C GLU A 29 5.17 1.48 -9.42
N TYR A 30 5.52 2.63 -8.83
CA TYR A 30 5.23 3.95 -9.38
C TYR A 30 6.52 4.73 -9.59
N SER A 31 6.55 5.52 -10.68
CA SER A 31 7.72 6.29 -11.08
C SER A 31 7.64 7.76 -10.63
N ILE A 32 6.44 8.25 -10.35
CA ILE A 32 6.19 9.64 -9.95
C ILE A 32 5.21 9.63 -8.78
N MET A 33 5.48 10.46 -7.77
CA MET A 33 4.53 10.80 -6.72
C MET A 33 4.32 12.32 -6.69
N GLN A 34 3.06 12.74 -6.63
CA GLN A 34 2.65 14.14 -6.50
C GLN A 34 1.70 14.29 -5.33
N VAL A 35 1.93 15.28 -4.46
CA VAL A 35 1.03 15.65 -3.38
C VAL A 35 0.33 16.94 -3.76
N TYR A 36 -1.01 16.92 -3.72
CA TYR A 36 -1.86 18.06 -3.99
C TYR A 36 -2.57 18.51 -2.72
N ILE A 37 -2.48 19.79 -2.39
CA ILE A 37 -3.25 20.45 -1.33
C ILE A 37 -4.02 21.60 -1.97
N GLU A 38 -5.33 21.71 -1.71
CA GLU A 38 -6.18 22.75 -2.32
C GLU A 38 -6.06 22.87 -3.85
N GLY A 39 -5.80 21.74 -4.53
CA GLY A 39 -5.64 21.67 -5.98
C GLY A 39 -4.26 22.07 -6.52
N GLN A 40 -3.32 22.49 -5.67
CA GLN A 40 -1.96 22.85 -6.05
C GLN A 40 -0.98 21.72 -5.73
N ILE A 41 0.03 21.51 -6.58
CA ILE A 41 1.12 20.57 -6.31
C ILE A 41 2.04 21.20 -5.26
N VAL A 42 2.10 20.60 -4.07
CA VAL A 42 3.00 21.04 -2.98
C VAL A 42 4.29 20.22 -2.93
N LEU A 43 4.26 18.99 -3.46
CA LEU A 43 5.41 18.10 -3.56
C LEU A 43 5.31 17.27 -4.84
N GLU A 44 6.41 17.15 -5.56
CA GLU A 44 6.57 16.22 -6.68
C GLU A 44 7.94 15.54 -6.57
N THR A 45 7.99 14.23 -6.78
CA THR A 45 9.24 13.47 -6.76
C THR A 45 9.20 12.29 -7.72
N GLU A 46 10.34 12.04 -8.36
CA GLU A 46 10.64 10.82 -9.12
C GLU A 46 11.63 9.92 -8.38
N ASN A 47 12.02 10.29 -7.15
CA ASN A 47 12.93 9.49 -6.34
C ASN A 47 12.22 8.21 -5.86
N LYS A 48 12.59 7.07 -6.45
CA LYS A 48 12.03 5.75 -6.15
C LYS A 48 12.13 5.36 -4.68
N GLU A 49 13.16 5.79 -3.97
CA GLU A 49 13.32 5.50 -2.54
C GLU A 49 12.22 6.20 -1.74
N ASN A 50 12.05 7.51 -1.95
CA ASN A 50 11.00 8.30 -1.29
C ASN A 50 9.60 7.76 -1.63
N ILE A 51 9.35 7.43 -2.90
CA ILE A 51 8.06 6.84 -3.33
C ILE A 51 7.83 5.50 -2.61
N GLY A 52 8.85 4.66 -2.56
CA GLY A 52 8.82 3.36 -1.90
C GLY A 52 8.58 3.46 -0.39
N GLU A 53 9.15 4.46 0.28
CA GLU A 53 8.91 4.69 1.71
C GLU A 53 7.45 5.05 2.01
N VAL A 54 6.83 5.92 1.19
CA VAL A 54 5.42 6.29 1.36
C VAL A 54 4.52 5.09 1.11
N ILE A 55 4.75 4.34 0.02
CA ILE A 55 3.98 3.12 -0.27
C ILE A 55 4.16 2.08 0.84
N LYS A 56 5.38 1.93 1.36
CA LYS A 56 5.66 1.04 2.48
C LYS A 56 4.84 1.43 3.71
N LYS A 57 4.84 2.71 4.09
CA LYS A 57 3.99 3.20 5.20
C LYS A 57 2.52 2.85 4.96
N ILE A 58 1.97 3.15 3.78
CA ILE A 58 0.57 2.81 3.45
C ILE A 58 0.29 1.31 3.62
N ASN A 59 1.23 0.45 3.23
CA ASN A 59 1.07 -0.99 3.32
C ASN A 59 1.28 -1.55 4.73
N THR A 60 2.09 -0.91 5.57
CA THR A 60 2.49 -1.44 6.89
C THR A 60 1.77 -0.80 8.06
N GLU A 61 1.25 0.42 7.93
CA GLU A 61 0.61 1.16 9.02
C GLU A 61 -0.82 0.74 9.31
N SER A 62 -1.29 1.00 10.53
CA SER A 62 -2.64 0.61 10.97
C SER A 62 -3.70 1.12 10.00
N ARG A 63 -4.70 0.27 9.74
CA ARG A 63 -5.79 0.60 8.82
C ARG A 63 -7.12 0.09 9.31
N GLU A 64 -8.15 0.83 8.93
CA GLU A 64 -9.55 0.55 9.27
C GLU A 64 -10.42 0.69 8.01
N THR A 65 -11.55 0.00 7.97
CA THR A 65 -12.49 0.05 6.84
C THR A 65 -13.39 1.27 6.92
N THR A 66 -13.53 2.02 5.84
CA THR A 66 -14.29 3.28 5.79
C THR A 66 -15.80 3.12 5.71
N HIS A 67 -16.32 1.89 5.57
CA HIS A 67 -17.74 1.61 5.33
C HIS A 67 -18.69 2.21 6.38
N GLU A 68 -18.27 2.22 7.64
CA GLU A 68 -19.07 2.72 8.78
C GLU A 68 -18.60 4.09 9.28
N MET A 69 -17.63 4.71 8.60
CA MET A 69 -17.02 5.97 9.04
C MET A 69 -17.61 7.17 8.31
N SER A 70 -17.92 8.22 9.08
CA SER A 70 -18.14 9.56 8.54
C SER A 70 -16.78 10.27 8.45
N LEU A 71 -16.11 10.17 7.30
CA LEU A 71 -14.86 10.88 7.06
C LEU A 71 -15.12 12.37 6.79
N PRO A 72 -14.25 13.28 7.25
CA PRO A 72 -14.33 14.69 6.85
C PRO A 72 -13.97 14.87 5.37
N ASP A 73 -14.13 16.07 4.83
CA ASP A 73 -13.62 16.36 3.49
C ASP A 73 -12.08 16.22 3.45
N PRO A 74 -11.51 15.63 2.40
CA PRO A 74 -10.07 15.50 2.27
C PRO A 74 -9.41 16.86 2.09
N ILE A 75 -8.28 17.08 2.76
CA ILE A 75 -7.46 18.28 2.65
C ILE A 75 -6.60 18.27 1.37
N GLY A 76 -6.45 17.10 0.76
CA GLY A 76 -5.63 16.92 -0.41
C GLY A 76 -5.66 15.50 -0.98
N LYS A 77 -4.68 15.20 -1.83
CA LYS A 77 -4.48 13.86 -2.38
C LYS A 77 -3.02 13.59 -2.74
N ILE A 78 -2.62 12.35 -2.60
CA ILE A 78 -1.37 11.81 -3.12
C ILE A 78 -1.71 11.06 -4.41
N VAL A 79 -1.00 11.39 -5.49
CA VAL A 79 -1.15 10.74 -6.79
C VAL A 79 0.14 10.02 -7.13
N PHE A 80 0.07 8.69 -7.20
CA PHE A 80 1.14 7.85 -7.70
C PHE A 80 0.90 7.57 -9.18
N LYS A 81 1.91 7.75 -10.03
CA LYS A 81 1.80 7.54 -11.48
C LYS A 81 2.85 6.57 -11.99
N ASN A 82 2.44 5.71 -12.90
CA ASN A 82 3.34 4.92 -13.75
C ASN A 82 2.81 4.94 -15.20
N ASN A 83 3.46 4.21 -16.09
CA ASN A 83 3.09 4.17 -17.51
C ASN A 83 1.74 3.49 -17.79
N LYS A 84 1.14 2.82 -16.80
CA LYS A 84 -0.09 2.03 -16.96
C LYS A 84 -1.28 2.70 -16.31
N GLN A 85 -1.09 3.31 -15.15
CA GLN A 85 -2.18 3.82 -14.31
C GLN A 85 -1.73 4.92 -13.36
N ASN A 86 -2.73 5.62 -12.83
CA ASN A 86 -2.59 6.52 -11.70
C ASN A 86 -3.38 5.96 -10.52
N LEU A 87 -2.77 5.93 -9.35
CA LEU A 87 -3.43 5.66 -8.08
C LEU A 87 -3.60 6.99 -7.33
N THR A 88 -4.82 7.28 -6.90
CA THR A 88 -5.12 8.46 -6.08
C THR A 88 -5.48 8.02 -4.68
N ALA A 89 -4.74 8.50 -3.69
CA ALA A 89 -5.04 8.35 -2.27
C ALA A 89 -5.45 9.71 -1.71
N TYR A 90 -6.63 9.81 -1.09
CA TYR A 90 -7.08 11.07 -0.50
C TYR A 90 -6.43 11.27 0.86
N LEU A 91 -5.97 12.50 1.11
CA LEU A 91 -5.26 12.90 2.32
C LEU A 91 -6.21 13.67 3.22
N TYR A 92 -6.22 13.33 4.50
CA TYR A 92 -7.02 13.97 5.54
C TYR A 92 -6.11 14.58 6.61
N GLY A 93 -6.70 15.35 7.53
CA GLY A 93 -5.99 15.88 8.70
C GLY A 93 -5.24 14.76 9.45
N SER A 94 -4.09 15.12 10.02
CA SER A 94 -3.18 14.23 10.75
C SER A 94 -2.39 13.22 9.88
N GLY A 95 -2.35 13.40 8.56
CA GLY A 95 -1.56 12.51 7.68
C GLY A 95 -2.22 11.15 7.42
N ASN A 96 -3.54 11.06 7.62
CA ASN A 96 -4.33 9.89 7.25
C ASN A 96 -4.56 9.86 5.73
N VAL A 97 -4.51 8.66 5.14
CA VAL A 97 -4.76 8.48 3.71
C VAL A 97 -5.79 7.39 3.46
N THR A 98 -6.71 7.60 2.52
CA THR A 98 -7.61 6.54 2.06
C THR A 98 -7.13 5.91 0.77
N VAL A 99 -7.07 4.59 0.75
CA VAL A 99 -6.84 3.75 -0.43
C VAL A 99 -7.94 2.70 -0.47
N ASP A 100 -8.68 2.66 -1.58
CA ASP A 100 -9.90 1.87 -1.74
C ASP A 100 -10.90 2.09 -0.58
N VAL A 101 -11.22 1.03 0.17
CA VAL A 101 -12.15 1.05 1.30
C VAL A 101 -11.45 1.18 2.65
N TYR A 102 -10.16 1.52 2.66
CA TYR A 102 -9.36 1.63 3.88
C TYR A 102 -8.92 3.05 4.12
N ILE A 103 -8.94 3.48 5.38
CA ILE A 103 -8.18 4.62 5.87
C ILE A 103 -6.94 4.10 6.62
N VAL A 104 -5.79 4.71 6.35
CA VAL A 104 -4.48 4.32 6.89
C VAL A 104 -3.88 5.53 7.60
N ASP A 105 -3.46 5.34 8.84
CA ASP A 105 -2.74 6.37 9.61
C ASP A 105 -1.25 6.32 9.24
N THR A 106 -0.84 7.20 8.32
CA THR A 106 0.56 7.21 7.84
C THR A 106 1.45 8.21 8.58
N GLY A 107 0.87 9.06 9.44
CA GLY A 107 1.56 10.18 10.08
C GLY A 107 2.31 11.06 9.07
N PHE A 108 1.80 11.19 7.85
CA PHE A 108 2.47 11.92 6.79
C PHE A 108 2.39 13.43 7.03
N GLU A 109 3.55 14.06 7.22
CA GLU A 109 3.73 15.51 7.32
C GLU A 109 4.32 16.02 6.00
N PHE A 110 3.82 17.15 5.51
CA PHE A 110 4.19 17.76 4.22
C PHE A 110 4.43 19.26 4.35
#